data_AF-A0A5K3ENR1-F1
#
_entry.id   AF-A0A5K3ENR1-F1
#
_cell.length_a   1.000
_cell.length_b   1.000
_cell.length_c   1.000
_cell.angle_alpha   90.00
_cell.angle_beta   90.00
_cell.angle_gamma   90.00
#
_symmetry.space_group_name_H-M   'P 1'
#
loop_
_entity.id
_entity.type
_entity.pdbx_description
1 polymer ?
#
loop_
_entity_poly.entity_id
_entity_poly.type
_entity_poly.pdbx_seq_one_letter_code
_entity_poly.pdbx_strand_id
1 'polypeptide(L)' 'MESFHSAVPPENFSGKSGKPAGKLKFQRCKQCDYVAETKTDYWLHQRLHIKADRQLECTHCPFVTEYRHHLEYH' A
#
# COMPACT_ATOMS: atom_id res chain seq x y z
N MET A 1 19.58 -34.97 42.86
CA MET A 1 18.73 -33.82 43.25
C MET A 1 19.33 -32.56 42.63
N GLU A 2 18.48 -31.71 42.10
CA GLU A 2 18.73 -30.80 40.97
C GLU A 2 19.50 -29.54 41.35
N SER A 3 20.44 -29.13 40.48
CA SER A 3 21.24 -27.91 40.62
C SER A 3 20.43 -26.69 40.17
N PHE A 4 20.10 -25.84 41.13
CA PHE A 4 19.39 -24.57 40.91
C PHE A 4 20.36 -23.52 40.36
N HIS A 5 20.38 -23.32 39.04
CA HIS A 5 21.03 -22.17 38.42
C HIS A 5 20.17 -20.92 38.66
N SER A 6 20.74 -19.97 39.38
CA SER A 6 20.24 -18.60 39.48
C SER A 6 20.37 -17.89 38.12
N ALA A 7 19.41 -17.07 37.73
CA ALA A 7 19.58 -15.62 37.56
C ALA A 7 18.53 -14.95 36.63
N VAL A 8 18.17 -13.73 37.05
CA VAL A 8 17.63 -12.58 36.28
C VAL A 8 16.12 -12.55 35.97
N PRO A 9 15.35 -11.57 36.51
CA PRO A 9 14.02 -11.23 36.01
C PRO A 9 14.13 -10.52 34.64
N PRO A 10 13.31 -10.87 33.63
CA PRO A 10 13.26 -10.07 32.42
C PRO A 10 12.50 -8.76 32.71
N GLU A 11 13.25 -7.67 32.83
CA GLU A 11 12.76 -6.31 32.57
C GLU A 11 12.34 -6.26 31.09
N ASN A 12 11.05 -6.43 30.81
CA ASN A 12 10.53 -6.17 29.47
C ASN A 12 9.70 -4.89 29.48
N PHE A 13 10.44 -3.78 29.51
CA PHE A 13 9.93 -2.48 29.11
C PHE A 13 9.86 -2.47 27.57
N SER A 14 8.78 -3.02 27.00
CA SER A 14 8.51 -2.83 25.57
C SER A 14 7.52 -1.70 25.37
N GLY A 15 8.04 -0.65 24.74
CA GLY A 15 7.40 0.63 24.56
C GLY A 15 6.04 0.56 23.88
N LYS A 16 5.21 1.51 24.30
CA LYS A 16 4.05 1.96 23.56
C LYS A 16 4.50 2.59 22.24
N SER A 17 4.38 1.85 21.12
CA SER A 17 4.42 2.45 19.78
C SER A 17 4.01 1.43 18.70
N GLY A 18 2.95 1.78 17.96
CA GLY A 18 2.68 1.18 16.64
C GLY A 18 1.25 0.66 16.48
N LYS A 19 0.36 1.52 15.97
CA LYS A 19 -0.88 1.09 15.32
C LYS A 19 -0.51 0.04 14.23
N PRO A 20 -1.24 -1.07 14.05
CA PRO A 20 -1.05 -1.92 12.87
C PRO A 20 -1.62 -1.23 11.64
N ALA A 21 -0.94 -0.19 11.15
CA ALA A 21 -1.18 0.38 9.83
C ALA A 21 -0.31 -0.40 8.84
N GLY A 22 -0.83 -1.50 8.29
CA GLY A 22 0.00 -2.30 7.39
C GLY A 22 -0.63 -3.57 6.87
N LYS A 23 -1.96 -3.61 6.66
CA LYS A 23 -2.47 -4.55 5.66
C LYS A 23 -2.09 -3.95 4.30
N LEU A 24 -0.89 -4.26 3.79
CA LEU A 24 -0.50 -3.95 2.42
C LEU A 24 -1.52 -4.67 1.52
N LYS A 25 -2.62 -3.99 1.20
CA LYS A 25 -3.60 -4.47 0.23
C LYS A 25 -2.97 -4.24 -1.13
N PHE A 26 -2.23 -5.24 -1.58
CA PHE A 26 -1.78 -5.33 -2.96
C PHE A 26 -2.96 -5.02 -3.89
N GLN A 27 -2.77 -4.05 -4.78
CA GLN A 27 -3.78 -3.63 -5.74
C GLN A 27 -3.53 -4.38 -7.04
N ARG A 28 -4.29 -5.46 -7.25
CA ARG A 28 -4.27 -6.21 -8.51
C ARG A 28 -4.97 -5.40 -9.60
N CYS A 29 -4.28 -5.22 -10.73
CA CYS A 29 -4.88 -4.63 -11.93
C CYS A 29 -6.03 -5.49 -12.43
N LYS A 30 -7.10 -4.87 -12.93
CA LYS A 30 -8.22 -5.60 -13.53
C LYS A 30 -8.01 -5.92 -15.01
N GLN A 31 -7.07 -5.23 -15.67
CA GLN A 31 -6.79 -5.39 -17.09
C GLN A 31 -5.64 -6.37 -17.36
N CYS A 32 -4.82 -6.68 -16.35
CA CYS A 32 -3.73 -7.63 -16.45
C CYS A 32 -3.37 -8.23 -15.07
N ASP A 33 -2.46 -9.20 -15.05
CA ASP A 33 -1.98 -9.86 -13.83
C ASP A 33 -0.96 -9.04 -13.01
N TYR A 34 -0.78 -7.76 -13.32
CA TYR A 34 0.08 -6.88 -12.54
C TYR A 34 -0.49 -6.65 -11.13
N VAL A 35 0.38 -6.74 -10.13
CA VAL A 35 0.04 -6.54 -8.73
C VAL A 35 0.91 -5.45 -8.17
N ALA A 36 0.30 -4.30 -7.89
CA ALA A 36 0.98 -3.17 -7.29
C ALA A 36 1.03 -3.31 -5.76
N GLU A 37 2.18 -3.03 -5.17
CA GLU A 37 2.36 -3.02 -3.71
C GLU A 37 1.80 -1.76 -3.05
N THR A 38 1.75 -0.65 -3.82
CA THR A 38 1.25 0.64 -3.34
C THR A 38 0.13 1.17 -4.22
N LYS A 39 -0.72 2.02 -3.65
CA LYS A 39 -1.79 2.71 -4.41
C LYS A 39 -1.21 3.58 -5.53
N THR A 40 -0.08 4.25 -5.29
CA THR A 40 0.60 5.09 -6.29
C THR A 40 1.05 4.27 -7.49
N ASP A 41 1.72 3.14 -7.23
CA ASP A 41 2.21 2.23 -8.26
C ASP A 41 1.06 1.63 -9.08
N TYR A 42 -0.06 1.28 -8.42
CA TYR A 42 -1.27 0.84 -9.10
C TYR A 42 -1.78 1.87 -10.12
N TRP A 43 -1.87 3.13 -9.72
CA TRP A 43 -2.33 4.16 -10.63
C TRP A 43 -1.33 4.44 -11.74
N LEU A 44 -0.03 4.51 -11.44
CA LEU A 44 1.02 4.64 -12.45
C LEU A 44 0.95 3.51 -13.48
N HIS A 45 0.77 2.28 -13.02
CA HIS A 45 0.54 1.13 -13.88
C HIS A 45 -0.75 1.27 -14.70
N GLN A 46 -1.84 1.75 -14.10
CA GLN A 46 -3.10 1.96 -14.80
C GLN A 46 -2.94 2.95 -15.97
N ARG A 47 -2.00 3.91 -15.89
CA ARG A 47 -1.65 4.83 -16.99
C ARG A 47 -1.17 4.09 -18.24
N LEU A 48 -0.50 2.95 -18.09
CA LEU A 48 0.02 2.16 -19.22
C LEU A 48 -1.08 1.49 -20.03
N HIS A 49 -2.21 1.18 -19.40
CA HIS A 49 -3.38 0.65 -20.08
C HIS A 49 -4.20 1.73 -20.79
N ILE A 50 -4.08 2.98 -20.32
CA ILE A 50 -4.81 4.11 -20.86
C ILE A 50 -4.02 4.68 -22.04
N LYS A 51 -4.67 4.86 -23.19
CA LYS A 51 -4.03 5.53 -24.33
C LYS A 51 -3.68 6.97 -23.97
N ALA A 52 -2.49 7.44 -24.37
CA ALA A 52 -2.03 8.80 -24.07
C ALA A 52 -3.02 9.91 -24.52
N ASP A 53 -3.78 9.67 -25.59
CA ASP A 53 -4.83 10.57 -26.11
C ASP A 53 -6.03 10.73 -25.16
N ARG A 54 -6.26 9.74 -24.29
CA ARG A 54 -7.39 9.69 -23.34
C ARG A 54 -6.92 9.63 -21.89
N GLN A 55 -5.63 9.79 -21.62
CA GLN A 55 -5.14 9.77 -20.25
C GLN A 55 -5.58 11.04 -19.53
N LEU A 56 -6.19 10.86 -18.37
CA LEU A 56 -6.65 11.94 -17.52
C LEU A 56 -6.08 11.69 -16.13
N GLU A 57 -5.15 12.54 -15.72
CA GLU A 57 -4.51 12.48 -14.42
C GLU A 57 -4.90 13.68 -13.58
N CYS A 58 -5.00 13.47 -12.27
CA CYS A 58 -5.17 14.56 -11.32
C CYS A 58 -3.82 15.21 -11.04
N THR A 59 -3.80 16.55 -10.93
CA THR A 59 -2.58 17.29 -10.56
C THR A 59 -2.25 17.20 -9.06
N HIS A 60 -3.22 16.80 -8.24
CA HIS A 60 -3.10 16.75 -6.78
C HIS A 60 -2.86 15.33 -6.24
N CYS A 61 -3.17 14.31 -7.02
CA CYS A 61 -3.10 12.91 -6.62
C CYS A 61 -2.53 12.07 -7.77
N PRO A 62 -1.91 10.91 -7.49
CA PRO A 62 -1.47 9.99 -8.54
C PRO A 62 -2.62 9.29 -9.28
N PHE A 63 -3.86 9.75 -9.12
CA PHE A 63 -5.04 9.17 -9.76
C PHE A 63 -4.98 9.37 -11.27
N VAL A 64 -5.16 8.28 -12.01
CA VAL A 64 -5.32 8.30 -13.46
C VAL A 64 -6.59 7.54 -13.84
N THR A 65 -7.27 8.03 -14.87
CA THR A 65 -8.39 7.35 -15.49
C THR A 65 -8.46 7.66 -16.98
N GLU A 66 -9.18 6.85 -17.75
CA GLU A 66 -9.56 7.17 -19.14
C GLU A 66 -10.91 7.90 -19.21
N TYR A 67 -11.63 7.94 -18.09
CA TYR A 67 -13.01 8.43 -18.03
C TYR A 67 -13.05 9.84 -17.45
N ARG A 68 -13.47 10.83 -18.26
CA ARG A 68 -13.56 12.24 -17.84
C ARG A 68 -14.43 12.43 -16.60
N HIS A 69 -15.57 11.76 -16.54
CA HIS A 69 -16.47 11.83 -15.39
C HIS A 69 -15.84 11.24 -14.11
N HIS A 70 -14.99 10.21 -14.22
CA HIS A 70 -14.27 9.70 -13.05
C HIS A 70 -13.22 10.68 -12.53
N LEU A 71 -12.59 11.47 -13.41
CA LEU A 71 -11.66 12.52 -12.98
C LEU A 71 -12.40 13.70 -12.33
N GLU A 72 -13.60 14.03 -12.81
CA GLU A 72 -14.39 15.16 -12.29
C GLU A 72 -14.87 14.93 -10.85
N TYR A 73 -15.25 13.70 -10.48
CA TYR A 73 -15.76 13.36 -9.14
C TYR A 73 -14.72 12.70 -8.19
N HIS A 74 -13.47 12.58 -8.63
CA HIS A 74 -12.38 11.95 -7.86
C HIS A 74 -11.95 12.79 -6.65
#